data_AF-A0A9E1GM61-F1
#
_entry.id   AF-A0A9E1GM61-F1
#
_cell.length_a   1.000
_cell.length_b   1.000
_cell.length_c   1.000
_cell.angle_alpha   90.00
_cell.angle_beta   90.00
_cell.angle_gamma   90.00
#
_symmetry.space_group_name_H-M   'P 1'
#
loop_
_entity.id
_entity.type
_entity.pdbx_description
1 polymer ?
#
loop_
_entity_poly.entity_id
_entity_poly.type
_entity_poly.pdbx_seq_one_letter_code
_entity_poly.pdbx_strand_id
1 'polypeptide(L)'
;MLTTLAAPAFAETWYIEKGDITVKAGETGNDVTQNNVTTKNDTNTIITNREDKASSNTVTIDANGKNDKVEVTLKDVNIDTSSRNKAAVSVTGEGDTNIKLNGDNALKSDIYRSGIYGSGSGSLTISGGENDSLTAQGGSGANGISSSGSLTISGGTVTANGDDGGRGISSSGSVTISGGSTVTANGGNGTISGGDGICSSGGVTISGGSTVTANGGNGGSLVGGEGIRSGGGLTVSDGTVTAKGGNGDSKDGYGGDGIRSGGVVTISGNTVNAAGGSGGKVGGYGICSFDRVAISGGTVTANGGDGSSGGDGIRSGDIDLSGSLELTAKAGSPNGKALSQRGNELDLDDIKDKLGPGAKVTATDANGETKQVSIPRPVEPEEPSSSSDGGSATPSTPASPLPGLTVTDKSGAVISYTSTQSGNTLTVCVGRFTASLRASLSALRQLRAEGIETITFQTILCSTTLSVDELLAMGGEDAEAVLTHRLTDSSLTVG
;
A
#
# COMPACT_ATOMS: atom_id res chain seq x y z
N MET A 1 -47.44 -28.87 16.74
CA MET A 1 -46.03 -28.63 16.39
C MET A 1 -45.93 -27.13 16.11
N LEU A 2 -45.45 -26.36 17.09
CA LEU A 2 -45.33 -24.91 16.96
C LEU A 2 -44.04 -24.63 16.21
N THR A 3 -44.11 -24.44 14.90
CA THR A 3 -42.98 -23.95 14.11
C THR A 3 -42.78 -22.49 14.49
N THR A 4 -41.85 -22.26 15.41
CA THR A 4 -41.31 -20.92 15.68
C THR A 4 -40.65 -20.42 14.40
N LEU A 5 -41.33 -19.52 13.70
CA LEU A 5 -40.80 -18.78 12.58
C LEU A 5 -39.66 -17.91 13.14
N ALA A 6 -38.40 -18.28 12.90
CA ALA A 6 -37.27 -17.42 13.19
C ALA A 6 -37.43 -16.17 12.31
N ALA A 7 -37.84 -15.05 12.91
CA ALA A 7 -37.74 -13.76 12.26
C ALA A 7 -36.26 -13.55 11.91
N PRO A 8 -35.91 -13.08 10.70
CA PRO A 8 -34.54 -12.74 10.39
C PRO A 8 -34.05 -11.75 11.46
N ALA A 9 -32.97 -12.10 12.15
CA ALA A 9 -32.36 -11.23 13.15
C ALA A 9 -31.92 -9.96 12.41
N PHE A 10 -32.63 -8.86 12.65
CA PHE A 10 -32.27 -7.56 12.09
C PHE A 10 -30.90 -7.17 12.62
N ALA A 11 -30.04 -6.67 11.74
CA ALA A 11 -28.74 -6.10 12.08
C ALA A 11 -28.88 -5.08 13.22
N GLU A 12 -28.29 -5.36 14.37
CA GLU A 12 -28.36 -4.46 15.53
C GLU A 12 -27.14 -3.53 15.52
N THR A 13 -27.37 -2.24 15.79
CA THR A 13 -26.28 -1.27 15.98
C THR A 13 -25.93 -1.23 17.47
N TRP A 14 -24.70 -1.59 17.79
CA TRP A 14 -24.18 -1.69 19.14
C TRP A 14 -23.43 -0.43 19.51
N TYR A 15 -23.76 0.14 20.67
CA TYR A 15 -23.21 1.41 21.11
C TYR A 15 -22.18 1.18 22.20
N ILE A 16 -20.91 1.52 21.93
CA ILE A 16 -19.79 1.17 22.81
C ILE A 16 -19.83 1.91 24.16
N GLU A 17 -20.52 3.05 24.25
CA GLU A 17 -20.70 3.76 25.52
C GLU A 17 -21.60 3.00 26.51
N LYS A 18 -22.43 2.06 26.05
CA LYS A 18 -23.38 1.30 26.89
C LYS A 18 -22.73 0.18 27.71
N GLY A 19 -21.48 -0.20 27.42
CA GLY A 19 -20.77 -1.27 28.12
C GLY A 19 -19.86 -2.07 27.19
N ASP A 20 -19.02 -2.93 27.78
CA ASP A 20 -18.16 -3.88 27.06
C ASP A 20 -19.00 -4.73 26.09
N ILE A 21 -18.52 -4.92 24.86
CA ILE A 21 -19.17 -5.70 23.80
C ILE A 21 -18.33 -6.95 23.53
N THR A 22 -18.96 -8.12 23.53
CA THR A 22 -18.34 -9.38 23.10
C THR A 22 -19.05 -9.92 21.87
N VAL A 23 -18.32 -10.16 20.79
CA VAL A 23 -18.81 -10.74 19.54
C VAL A 23 -18.22 -12.14 19.40
N LYS A 24 -19.06 -13.15 19.22
CA LYS A 24 -18.63 -14.53 18.97
C LYS A 24 -19.20 -15.04 17.66
N ALA A 25 -18.58 -16.07 17.08
CA ALA A 25 -19.19 -16.78 15.96
C ALA A 25 -20.51 -17.46 16.40
N GLY A 26 -21.57 -17.24 15.63
CA GLY A 26 -22.86 -17.92 15.74
C GLY A 26 -23.09 -18.89 14.57
N GLU A 27 -24.30 -19.42 14.45
CA GLU A 27 -24.65 -20.39 13.39
C GLU A 27 -24.77 -19.73 12.00
N THR A 28 -25.37 -18.53 11.94
CA THR A 28 -25.62 -17.81 10.67
C THR A 28 -25.16 -16.36 10.69
N GLY A 29 -24.45 -15.94 11.73
CA GLY A 29 -23.99 -14.58 11.98
C GLY A 29 -23.16 -14.54 13.27
N ASN A 30 -23.19 -13.42 13.98
CA ASN A 30 -22.49 -13.30 15.26
C ASN A 30 -23.43 -13.42 16.46
N ASP A 31 -22.95 -14.03 17.53
CA ASP A 31 -23.55 -13.92 18.84
C ASP A 31 -22.94 -12.73 19.57
N VAL A 32 -23.71 -11.65 19.70
CA VAL A 32 -23.24 -10.38 20.29
C VAL A 32 -23.79 -10.23 21.70
N THR A 33 -22.92 -10.01 22.67
CA THR A 33 -23.27 -9.82 24.07
C THR A 33 -22.86 -8.44 24.56
N GLN A 34 -23.81 -7.71 25.14
CA GLN A 34 -23.57 -6.45 25.85
C GLN A 34 -24.46 -6.40 27.09
N ASN A 35 -23.94 -5.93 28.23
CA ASN A 35 -24.70 -5.84 29.48
C ASN A 35 -25.38 -7.15 29.92
N ASN A 36 -24.68 -8.28 29.73
CA ASN A 36 -25.17 -9.64 30.02
C ASN A 36 -26.38 -10.08 29.18
N VAL A 37 -26.71 -9.38 28.10
CA VAL A 37 -27.75 -9.76 27.15
C VAL A 37 -27.07 -10.18 25.85
N THR A 38 -27.45 -11.35 25.33
CA THR A 38 -26.92 -11.89 24.07
C THR A 38 -27.98 -11.86 22.97
N THR A 39 -27.69 -11.16 21.89
CA THR A 39 -28.40 -11.28 20.61
C THR A 39 -27.72 -12.37 19.79
N LYS A 40 -28.49 -13.35 19.32
CA LYS A 40 -27.99 -14.50 18.55
C LYS A 40 -28.06 -14.22 17.05
N ASN A 41 -27.05 -14.69 16.30
CA ASN A 41 -27.02 -14.67 14.85
C ASN A 41 -27.22 -13.28 14.19
N ASP A 42 -26.61 -12.23 14.76
CA ASP A 42 -26.54 -10.90 14.16
C ASP A 42 -25.69 -10.94 12.87
N THR A 43 -26.34 -10.75 11.72
CA THR A 43 -25.71 -10.90 10.41
C THR A 43 -24.95 -9.66 9.95
N ASN A 44 -25.02 -8.55 10.67
CA ASN A 44 -24.32 -7.32 10.31
C ASN A 44 -24.02 -6.49 11.56
N THR A 45 -23.13 -7.02 12.40
CA THR A 45 -22.72 -6.40 13.66
C THR A 45 -21.97 -5.10 13.38
N ILE A 46 -22.62 -3.98 13.69
CA ILE A 46 -22.02 -2.64 13.63
C ILE A 46 -21.81 -2.16 15.06
N ILE A 47 -20.58 -1.83 15.42
CA ILE A 47 -20.23 -1.19 16.68
C ILE A 47 -19.93 0.28 16.39
N THR A 48 -20.50 1.20 17.18
CA THR A 48 -20.35 2.64 16.98
C THR A 48 -20.33 3.41 18.29
N ASN A 49 -19.83 4.65 18.25
CA ASN A 49 -19.89 5.62 19.34
C ASN A 49 -20.93 6.69 19.01
N ARG A 50 -21.86 6.99 19.92
CA ARG A 50 -22.78 8.15 19.74
C ARG A 50 -22.27 9.43 20.37
N GLU A 51 -21.45 9.30 21.40
CA GLU A 51 -20.90 10.42 22.14
C GLU A 51 -19.59 10.87 21.51
N ASP A 52 -19.28 12.17 21.60
CA ASP A 52 -17.99 12.67 21.12
C ASP A 52 -16.82 12.21 22.00
N LYS A 53 -17.14 11.82 23.24
CA LYS A 53 -16.16 11.36 24.23
C LYS A 53 -15.78 9.89 23.98
N ALA A 54 -14.49 9.62 24.08
CA ALA A 54 -13.96 8.25 24.03
C ALA A 54 -14.56 7.38 25.14
N SER A 55 -15.01 6.18 24.75
CA SER A 55 -15.49 5.15 25.67
C SER A 55 -14.32 4.41 26.31
N SER A 56 -14.44 4.05 27.59
CA SER A 56 -13.47 3.19 28.30
C SER A 56 -13.85 1.70 28.29
N ASN A 57 -14.93 1.37 27.58
CA ASN A 57 -15.37 0.00 27.36
C ASN A 57 -14.58 -0.65 26.22
N THR A 58 -14.58 -1.98 26.20
CA THR A 58 -13.79 -2.77 25.25
C THR A 58 -14.66 -3.56 24.28
N VAL A 59 -14.09 -3.89 23.13
CA VAL A 59 -14.63 -4.89 22.21
C VAL A 59 -13.79 -6.16 22.28
N THR A 60 -14.44 -7.30 22.52
CA THR A 60 -13.82 -8.63 22.42
C THR A 60 -14.44 -9.38 21.26
N ILE A 61 -13.62 -9.89 20.34
CA ILE A 61 -14.04 -10.70 19.20
C ILE A 61 -13.45 -12.10 19.37
N ASP A 62 -14.30 -13.13 19.34
CA ASP A 62 -13.94 -14.50 19.68
C ASP A 62 -14.42 -15.48 18.60
N ALA A 63 -13.55 -15.80 17.65
CA ALA A 63 -13.76 -16.79 16.59
C ALA A 63 -13.22 -18.15 17.07
N ASN A 64 -13.92 -18.78 18.03
CA ASN A 64 -13.41 -19.93 18.80
C ASN A 64 -12.85 -21.07 17.93
N GLY A 65 -13.68 -21.61 17.04
CA GLY A 65 -13.36 -22.77 16.22
C GLY A 65 -12.57 -22.41 14.96
N LYS A 66 -11.74 -23.34 14.48
CA LYS A 66 -10.92 -23.15 13.27
C LYS A 66 -11.71 -22.82 11.99
N ASN A 67 -12.97 -23.24 11.91
CA ASN A 67 -13.85 -22.94 10.77
C ASN A 67 -14.80 -21.78 11.05
N ASP A 68 -14.69 -21.16 12.23
CA ASP A 68 -15.52 -20.02 12.59
C ASP A 68 -15.05 -18.79 11.84
N LYS A 69 -15.99 -17.90 11.58
CA LYS A 69 -15.74 -16.61 10.99
C LYS A 69 -16.55 -15.56 11.74
N VAL A 70 -15.89 -14.48 12.16
CA VAL A 70 -16.54 -13.33 12.79
C VAL A 70 -16.36 -12.09 11.94
N GLU A 71 -17.45 -11.41 11.62
CA GLU A 71 -17.43 -10.18 10.82
C GLU A 71 -18.00 -9.02 11.64
N VAL A 72 -17.18 -7.98 11.87
CA VAL A 72 -17.56 -6.80 12.65
C VAL A 72 -17.27 -5.54 11.86
N THR A 73 -18.24 -4.62 11.83
CA THR A 73 -18.00 -3.26 11.35
C THR A 73 -17.75 -2.33 12.53
N LEU A 74 -16.61 -1.62 12.53
CA LEU A 74 -16.37 -0.49 13.40
C LEU A 74 -16.78 0.77 12.65
N LYS A 75 -17.74 1.52 13.22
CA LYS A 75 -18.26 2.75 12.65
C LYS A 75 -18.06 3.91 13.61
N ASP A 76 -17.18 4.85 13.28
CA ASP A 76 -16.92 6.04 14.11
C ASP A 76 -16.65 5.69 15.58
N VAL A 77 -15.93 4.58 15.82
CA VAL A 77 -15.67 4.06 17.16
C VAL A 77 -14.50 4.80 17.79
N ASN A 78 -14.66 5.32 19.01
CA ASN A 78 -13.60 5.96 19.77
C ASN A 78 -13.45 5.30 21.15
N ILE A 79 -12.42 4.48 21.32
CA ILE A 79 -12.14 3.73 22.55
C ILE A 79 -10.80 4.17 23.15
N ASP A 80 -10.82 4.57 24.42
CA ASP A 80 -9.63 4.85 25.22
C ASP A 80 -9.65 4.03 26.52
N THR A 81 -8.87 2.95 26.53
CA THR A 81 -8.74 2.04 27.68
C THR A 81 -7.46 2.28 28.47
N SER A 82 -6.78 3.42 28.31
CA SER A 82 -5.50 3.78 28.97
C SER A 82 -5.50 3.79 30.51
N SER A 83 -6.63 3.49 31.15
CA SER A 83 -6.79 3.38 32.60
C SER A 83 -7.34 2.02 33.05
N ARG A 84 -7.40 1.03 32.16
CA ARG A 84 -8.20 -0.20 32.33
C ARG A 84 -7.39 -1.49 32.27
N ASN A 85 -6.09 -1.44 31.99
CA ASN A 85 -5.19 -2.57 31.73
C ASN A 85 -5.71 -3.54 30.65
N LYS A 86 -6.47 -3.01 29.68
CA LYS A 86 -7.12 -3.78 28.62
C LYS A 86 -6.77 -3.20 27.25
N ALA A 87 -6.81 -4.07 26.22
CA ALA A 87 -6.83 -3.64 24.83
C ALA A 87 -8.20 -3.02 24.50
N ALA A 88 -8.21 -2.03 23.63
CA ALA A 88 -9.44 -1.43 23.10
C ALA A 88 -10.25 -2.47 22.31
N VAL A 89 -9.57 -3.22 21.44
CA VAL A 89 -10.12 -4.37 20.72
C VAL A 89 -9.23 -5.59 20.94
N SER A 90 -9.82 -6.70 21.39
CA SER A 90 -9.15 -8.00 21.51
C SER A 90 -9.74 -8.99 20.52
N VAL A 91 -8.90 -9.72 19.80
CA VAL A 91 -9.31 -10.78 18.86
C VAL A 91 -8.72 -12.12 19.31
N THR A 92 -9.56 -13.11 19.55
CA THR A 92 -9.19 -14.43 20.09
C THR A 92 -9.79 -15.57 19.25
N GLY A 93 -9.27 -16.77 19.44
CA GLY A 93 -9.76 -17.99 18.80
C GLY A 93 -8.93 -18.45 17.60
N GLU A 94 -9.31 -19.58 17.02
CA GLU A 94 -8.61 -20.21 15.89
C GLU A 94 -9.22 -19.85 14.52
N GLY A 95 -10.42 -19.29 14.52
CA GLY A 95 -11.16 -18.90 13.32
C GLY A 95 -10.80 -17.51 12.81
N ASP A 96 -11.31 -17.18 11.63
CA ASP A 96 -10.98 -15.94 10.94
C ASP A 96 -11.82 -14.77 11.44
N THR A 97 -11.18 -13.61 11.61
CA THR A 97 -11.84 -12.38 12.04
C THR A 97 -11.68 -11.29 10.99
N ASN A 98 -12.81 -10.70 10.58
CA ASN A 98 -12.86 -9.57 9.67
C ASN A 98 -13.36 -8.33 10.40
N ILE A 99 -12.53 -7.30 10.46
CA ILE A 99 -12.89 -5.96 10.93
C ILE A 99 -13.04 -5.07 9.70
N LYS A 100 -14.26 -4.58 9.48
CA LYS A 100 -14.57 -3.59 8.45
C LYS A 100 -14.60 -2.21 9.07
N LEU A 101 -13.87 -1.27 8.50
CA LEU A 101 -13.85 0.12 8.89
C LEU A 101 -14.98 0.86 8.16
N ASN A 102 -15.60 1.78 8.88
CA ASN A 102 -16.58 2.73 8.38
C ASN A 102 -16.36 4.05 9.14
N GLY A 103 -16.16 5.15 8.42
CA GLY A 103 -15.83 6.43 9.03
C GLY A 103 -14.52 6.40 9.84
N ASP A 104 -14.44 7.23 10.88
CA ASP A 104 -13.19 7.50 11.60
C ASP A 104 -13.09 6.76 12.93
N ASN A 105 -12.23 5.73 12.99
CA ASN A 105 -12.11 4.87 14.15
C ASN A 105 -10.80 5.12 14.90
N ALA A 106 -10.86 5.31 16.22
CA ALA A 106 -9.72 5.54 17.09
C ALA A 106 -9.72 4.54 18.26
N LEU A 107 -8.64 3.79 18.38
CA LEU A 107 -8.44 2.76 19.41
C LEU A 107 -7.16 3.05 20.17
N LYS A 108 -7.27 3.32 21.46
CA LYS A 108 -6.12 3.56 22.34
C LYS A 108 -6.16 2.62 23.53
N SER A 109 -5.06 1.91 23.72
CA SER A 109 -4.94 0.88 24.76
C SER A 109 -4.04 1.29 25.92
N ASP A 110 -4.13 0.53 27.01
CA ASP A 110 -3.27 0.70 28.18
C ASP A 110 -1.88 0.07 28.00
N ILE A 111 -1.01 0.28 28.98
CA ILE A 111 0.34 -0.26 29.08
C ILE A 111 0.34 -1.76 28.76
N TYR A 112 1.30 -2.19 27.93
CA TYR A 112 1.47 -3.58 27.47
C TYR A 112 0.26 -4.17 26.73
N ARG A 113 -0.62 -3.32 26.19
CA ARG A 113 -1.76 -3.73 25.36
C ARG A 113 -1.73 -3.00 24.03
N SER A 114 -1.91 -3.76 22.96
CA SER A 114 -2.01 -3.21 21.63
C SER A 114 -3.37 -2.58 21.37
N GLY A 115 -3.41 -1.54 20.54
CA GLY A 115 -4.64 -0.90 20.08
C GLY A 115 -5.65 -1.94 19.57
N ILE A 116 -5.16 -2.83 18.71
CA ILE A 116 -5.80 -4.11 18.39
C ILE A 116 -4.88 -5.25 18.85
N TYR A 117 -5.39 -6.09 19.75
CA TYR A 117 -4.68 -7.24 20.32
C TYR A 117 -5.25 -8.56 19.80
N GLY A 118 -4.68 -9.06 18.70
CA GLY A 118 -4.98 -10.38 18.16
C GLY A 118 -4.11 -11.45 18.80
N SER A 119 -4.63 -12.17 19.79
CA SER A 119 -3.94 -13.31 20.41
C SER A 119 -4.36 -14.65 19.82
N GLY A 120 -5.43 -14.68 19.03
CA GLY A 120 -5.90 -15.84 18.28
C GLY A 120 -4.93 -16.30 17.18
N SER A 121 -4.99 -17.58 16.84
CA SER A 121 -4.18 -18.20 15.78
C SER A 121 -4.81 -18.08 14.39
N GLY A 122 -6.10 -17.75 14.32
CA GLY A 122 -6.80 -17.46 13.07
C GLY A 122 -6.31 -16.17 12.39
N SER A 123 -6.76 -15.94 11.16
CA SER A 123 -6.36 -14.72 10.44
C SER A 123 -7.16 -13.51 10.91
N LEU A 124 -6.48 -12.36 10.97
CA LEU A 124 -7.11 -11.07 11.21
C LEU A 124 -7.08 -10.26 9.91
N THR A 125 -8.24 -9.88 9.40
CA THR A 125 -8.37 -8.99 8.25
C THR A 125 -8.96 -7.66 8.65
N ILE A 126 -8.32 -6.57 8.24
CA ILE A 126 -8.82 -5.20 8.32
C ILE A 126 -9.13 -4.73 6.90
N SER A 127 -10.31 -4.16 6.69
CA SER A 127 -10.79 -3.70 5.39
C SER A 127 -11.58 -2.40 5.55
N GLY A 128 -11.75 -1.64 4.48
CA GLY A 128 -12.49 -0.37 4.50
C GLY A 128 -12.47 0.29 3.12
N GLY A 129 -13.36 1.26 2.89
CA GLY A 129 -13.29 2.15 1.74
C GLY A 129 -12.16 3.18 1.91
N GLU A 130 -11.85 3.92 0.84
CA GLU A 130 -10.75 4.91 0.82
C GLU A 130 -10.88 6.00 1.90
N ASN A 131 -12.12 6.35 2.27
CA ASN A 131 -12.45 7.37 3.27
C ASN A 131 -12.63 6.81 4.69
N ASP A 132 -12.50 5.49 4.88
CA ASP A 132 -12.64 4.87 6.19
C ASP A 132 -11.26 4.75 6.86
N SER A 133 -11.18 5.12 8.13
CA SER A 133 -9.91 5.22 8.83
C SER A 133 -9.87 4.45 10.14
N LEU A 134 -8.66 4.01 10.51
CA LEU A 134 -8.35 3.40 11.79
C LEU A 134 -7.05 3.99 12.32
N THR A 135 -7.09 4.57 13.52
CA THR A 135 -5.91 4.87 14.33
C THR A 135 -5.84 3.91 15.51
N ALA A 136 -4.87 3.00 15.49
CA ALA A 136 -4.63 2.03 16.55
C ALA A 136 -3.34 2.38 17.32
N GLN A 137 -3.50 2.84 18.56
CA GLN A 137 -2.43 3.23 19.46
C GLN A 137 -2.25 2.17 20.55
N GLY A 138 -1.08 1.53 20.56
CA GLY A 138 -0.64 0.72 21.69
C GLY A 138 -0.33 1.60 22.90
N GLY A 139 -0.50 1.06 24.11
CA GLY A 139 0.06 1.68 25.30
C GLY A 139 1.56 1.39 25.42
N SER A 140 2.20 1.98 26.43
CA SER A 140 3.65 1.84 26.67
C SER A 140 4.12 0.38 26.59
N GLY A 141 5.16 0.14 25.78
CA GLY A 141 5.76 -1.16 25.52
C GLY A 141 4.95 -2.06 24.57
N ALA A 142 3.87 -1.57 23.97
CA ALA A 142 2.95 -2.37 23.17
C ALA A 142 2.87 -1.92 21.71
N ASN A 143 2.41 -2.82 20.86
CA ASN A 143 2.28 -2.55 19.43
C ASN A 143 1.02 -1.75 19.11
N GLY A 144 0.96 -1.05 17.98
CA GLY A 144 -0.30 -0.47 17.49
C GLY A 144 -1.33 -1.55 17.17
N ILE A 145 -0.96 -2.47 16.27
CA ILE A 145 -1.74 -3.64 15.89
C ILE A 145 -0.87 -4.89 16.06
N SER A 146 -1.44 -5.94 16.66
CA SER A 146 -0.78 -7.23 16.83
C SER A 146 -1.67 -8.39 16.42
N SER A 147 -1.08 -9.43 15.82
CA SER A 147 -1.74 -10.70 15.53
C SER A 147 -0.81 -11.89 15.80
N SER A 148 -1.27 -12.90 16.54
CA SER A 148 -0.59 -14.19 16.69
C SER A 148 -0.76 -15.07 15.44
N GLY A 149 -1.78 -14.81 14.62
CA GLY A 149 -1.95 -15.40 13.29
C GLY A 149 -1.44 -14.49 12.19
N SER A 150 -1.91 -14.71 10.97
CA SER A 150 -1.67 -13.81 9.83
C SER A 150 -2.49 -12.52 9.97
N LEU A 151 -1.98 -11.44 9.40
CA LEU A 151 -2.64 -10.13 9.36
C LEU A 151 -2.75 -9.65 7.92
N THR A 152 -3.96 -9.29 7.51
CA THR A 152 -4.24 -8.69 6.20
C THR A 152 -4.85 -7.30 6.37
N ILE A 153 -4.33 -6.30 5.66
CA ILE A 153 -4.95 -4.99 5.50
C ILE A 153 -5.30 -4.84 4.02
N SER A 154 -6.60 -4.72 3.72
CA SER A 154 -7.14 -4.82 2.35
C SER A 154 -7.97 -3.61 1.92
N GLY A 155 -8.02 -2.57 2.76
CA GLY A 155 -8.60 -1.27 2.42
C GLY A 155 -8.52 -0.30 3.60
N GLY A 156 -8.95 0.94 3.37
CA GLY A 156 -8.94 2.01 4.36
C GLY A 156 -7.59 2.68 4.58
N THR A 157 -7.63 3.71 5.41
CA THR A 157 -6.45 4.42 5.94
C THR A 157 -6.14 3.93 7.35
N VAL A 158 -5.10 3.12 7.51
CA VAL A 158 -4.72 2.51 8.79
C VAL A 158 -3.44 3.14 9.32
N THR A 159 -3.52 3.77 10.50
CA THR A 159 -2.37 4.26 11.27
C THR A 159 -2.19 3.40 12.51
N ALA A 160 -1.07 2.70 12.61
CA ALA A 160 -0.74 1.81 13.73
C ALA A 160 0.52 2.31 14.43
N ASN A 161 0.37 2.71 15.70
CA ASN A 161 1.43 3.32 16.50
C ASN A 161 1.79 2.41 17.67
N GLY A 162 3.03 1.91 17.66
CA GLY A 162 3.65 1.35 18.85
C GLY A 162 4.10 2.44 19.81
N ASP A 163 4.30 2.07 21.08
CA ASP A 163 4.78 2.99 22.12
C ASP A 163 5.89 2.34 22.95
N ASP A 164 6.83 3.14 23.45
CA ASP A 164 8.03 2.74 24.21
C ASP A 164 8.69 1.44 23.70
N GLY A 165 9.18 1.45 22.46
CA GLY A 165 9.80 0.28 21.81
C GLY A 165 8.82 -0.75 21.22
N GLY A 166 7.51 -0.55 21.37
CA GLY A 166 6.50 -1.37 20.71
C GLY A 166 6.46 -1.15 19.19
N ARG A 167 6.01 -2.14 18.42
CA ARG A 167 5.98 -2.06 16.95
C ARG A 167 4.73 -1.33 16.43
N GLY A 168 4.77 -0.75 15.23
CA GLY A 168 3.55 -0.26 14.60
C GLY A 168 2.57 -1.42 14.35
N ILE A 169 3.01 -2.35 13.51
CA ILE A 169 2.29 -3.58 13.15
C ILE A 169 3.17 -4.80 13.47
N SER A 170 2.62 -5.79 14.16
CA SER A 170 3.31 -7.05 14.48
C SER A 170 2.45 -8.26 14.14
N SER A 171 3.02 -9.24 13.45
CA SER A 171 2.37 -10.54 13.22
C SER A 171 3.35 -11.70 13.45
N SER A 172 2.91 -12.74 14.16
CA SER A 172 3.64 -14.01 14.25
C SER A 172 3.41 -14.89 13.01
N GLY A 173 2.39 -14.59 12.20
CA GLY A 173 2.19 -15.12 10.86
C GLY A 173 2.78 -14.20 9.79
N SER A 174 2.12 -14.13 8.63
CA SER A 174 2.46 -13.21 7.53
C SER A 174 1.70 -11.89 7.65
N VAL A 175 2.29 -10.81 7.12
CA VAL A 175 1.59 -9.53 6.90
C VAL A 175 1.32 -9.34 5.40
N THR A 176 0.07 -9.10 5.04
CA THR A 176 -0.34 -8.76 3.67
C THR A 176 -1.00 -7.39 3.64
N ILE A 177 -0.56 -6.50 2.76
CA ILE A 177 -1.17 -5.19 2.53
C ILE A 177 -1.55 -5.09 1.05
N SER A 178 -2.83 -4.82 0.77
CA SER A 178 -3.40 -4.82 -0.57
C SER A 178 -4.64 -3.94 -0.69
N GLY A 179 -5.32 -3.97 -1.85
CA GLY A 179 -6.64 -3.35 -2.04
C GLY A 179 -6.64 -1.83 -1.94
N GLY A 180 -5.57 -1.16 -2.39
CA GLY A 180 -5.47 0.30 -2.37
C GLY A 180 -5.29 0.90 -0.97
N SER A 181 -5.03 0.08 0.05
CA SER A 181 -4.85 0.55 1.43
C SER A 181 -3.78 1.64 1.57
N THR A 182 -4.04 2.63 2.43
CA THR A 182 -3.00 3.55 2.93
C THR A 182 -2.63 3.15 4.34
N VAL A 183 -1.40 2.68 4.56
CA VAL A 183 -0.93 2.17 5.85
C VAL A 183 0.24 2.99 6.35
N THR A 184 0.14 3.51 7.57
CA THR A 184 1.25 4.11 8.31
C THR A 184 1.51 3.28 9.57
N ALA A 185 2.67 2.64 9.65
CA ALA A 185 3.06 1.81 10.77
C ALA A 185 4.29 2.41 11.46
N ASN A 186 4.10 2.94 12.66
CA ASN A 186 5.15 3.62 13.42
C ASN A 186 5.57 2.76 14.62
N GLY A 187 6.82 2.34 14.62
CA GLY A 187 7.47 1.78 15.79
C GLY A 187 7.71 2.87 16.84
N GLY A 188 7.43 2.53 18.09
CA GLY A 188 7.70 3.39 19.23
C GLY A 188 9.19 3.55 19.45
N ASN A 189 9.62 4.77 19.77
CA ASN A 189 10.97 4.99 20.30
C ASN A 189 11.11 4.27 21.63
N GLY A 190 12.25 3.66 21.91
CA GLY A 190 12.47 2.96 23.17
C GLY A 190 13.79 3.29 23.82
N THR A 191 13.83 3.22 25.14
CA THR A 191 15.05 3.52 25.92
C THR A 191 16.22 2.60 25.57
N ILE A 192 15.94 1.35 25.20
CA ILE A 192 16.94 0.34 24.82
C ILE A 192 16.92 0.10 23.31
N SER A 193 15.76 -0.26 22.78
CA SER A 193 15.54 -0.56 21.36
C SER A 193 14.30 0.16 20.87
N GLY A 194 14.37 0.69 19.65
CA GLY A 194 13.17 1.13 18.95
C GLY A 194 12.33 -0.06 18.48
N GLY A 195 11.03 0.14 18.38
CA GLY A 195 10.12 -0.82 17.76
C GLY A 195 10.17 -0.75 16.24
N ASP A 196 9.88 -1.84 15.56
CA ASP A 196 9.80 -1.85 14.10
C ASP A 196 8.52 -1.17 13.62
N GLY A 197 8.53 -0.58 12.42
CA GLY A 197 7.31 -0.11 11.77
C GLY A 197 6.38 -1.30 11.50
N ILE A 198 6.82 -2.24 10.66
CA ILE A 198 6.15 -3.51 10.39
C ILE A 198 7.08 -4.67 10.75
N CYS A 199 6.62 -5.61 11.56
CA CYS A 199 7.34 -6.84 11.85
C CYS A 199 6.46 -8.07 11.59
N SER A 200 6.98 -9.01 10.80
CA SER A 200 6.36 -10.30 10.56
C SER A 200 7.37 -11.42 10.82
N SER A 201 6.97 -12.46 11.56
CA SER A 201 7.77 -13.69 11.66
C SER A 201 7.69 -14.53 10.39
N GLY A 202 6.60 -14.43 9.62
CA GLY A 202 6.48 -14.94 8.26
C GLY A 202 6.93 -13.94 7.20
N GLY A 203 6.29 -14.01 6.03
CA GLY A 203 6.55 -13.09 4.91
C GLY A 203 5.77 -11.78 5.01
N VAL A 204 6.27 -10.76 4.31
CA VAL A 204 5.54 -9.49 4.09
C VAL A 204 5.21 -9.37 2.59
N THR A 205 3.94 -9.15 2.26
CA THR A 205 3.49 -8.93 0.88
C THR A 205 2.77 -7.59 0.77
N ILE A 206 3.18 -6.76 -0.18
CA ILE A 206 2.58 -5.46 -0.49
C ILE A 206 2.22 -5.44 -1.98
N SER A 207 0.96 -5.14 -2.28
CA SER A 207 0.42 -5.22 -3.65
C SER A 207 -0.85 -4.36 -3.82
N GLY A 208 -1.48 -4.43 -5.00
CA GLY A 208 -2.80 -3.84 -5.25
C GLY A 208 -2.85 -2.33 -5.05
N GLY A 209 -1.86 -1.59 -5.54
CA GLY A 209 -1.81 -0.14 -5.46
C GLY A 209 -1.65 0.48 -4.06
N SER A 210 -1.37 -0.31 -3.02
CA SER A 210 -1.28 0.21 -1.64
C SER A 210 -0.13 1.20 -1.43
N THR A 211 -0.36 2.19 -0.55
CA THR A 211 0.67 3.11 -0.07
C THR A 211 1.04 2.74 1.37
N VAL A 212 2.30 2.37 1.60
CA VAL A 212 2.79 1.89 2.90
C VAL A 212 3.94 2.78 3.38
N THR A 213 3.79 3.37 4.56
CA THR A 213 4.86 4.05 5.29
C THR A 213 5.15 3.27 6.56
N ALA A 214 6.35 2.70 6.67
CA ALA A 214 6.78 1.92 7.81
C ALA A 214 8.02 2.56 8.43
N ASN A 215 7.86 3.12 9.63
CA ASN A 215 8.92 3.84 10.33
C ASN A 215 9.32 3.05 11.57
N GLY A 216 10.59 2.65 11.63
CA GLY A 216 11.20 2.14 12.85
C GLY A 216 11.40 3.26 13.87
N GLY A 217 11.15 2.96 15.14
CA GLY A 217 11.42 3.87 16.24
C GLY A 217 12.91 3.99 16.55
N ASN A 218 13.33 5.08 17.16
CA ASN A 218 14.70 5.24 17.63
C ASN A 218 14.95 4.37 18.86
N GLY A 219 16.11 3.73 18.91
CA GLY A 219 16.62 3.05 20.08
C GLY A 219 17.60 3.95 20.83
N GLY A 220 17.42 4.09 22.14
CA GLY A 220 18.34 4.84 22.98
C GLY A 220 19.71 4.19 23.03
N SER A 221 19.85 3.10 23.79
CA SER A 221 21.17 2.52 24.09
C SER A 221 21.71 1.56 23.02
N LEU A 222 20.86 0.88 22.24
CA LEU A 222 21.27 -0.32 21.49
C LEU A 222 20.95 -0.28 19.99
N VAL A 223 19.68 -0.37 19.58
CA VAL A 223 19.33 -0.56 18.16
C VAL A 223 18.07 0.22 17.82
N GLY A 224 18.10 0.96 16.71
CA GLY A 224 16.90 1.52 16.10
C GLY A 224 16.01 0.41 15.52
N GLY A 225 14.70 0.58 15.59
CA GLY A 225 13.75 -0.34 14.98
C GLY A 225 13.87 -0.34 13.46
N GLU A 226 13.51 -1.44 12.82
CA GLU A 226 13.50 -1.51 11.36
C GLU A 226 12.24 -0.86 10.79
N GLY A 227 12.31 -0.33 9.56
CA GLY A 227 11.10 0.10 8.86
C GLY A 227 10.19 -1.11 8.62
N ILE A 228 10.70 -2.11 7.89
CA ILE A 228 10.03 -3.40 7.67
C ILE A 228 10.98 -4.54 8.00
N ARG A 229 10.56 -5.41 8.92
CA ARG A 229 11.20 -6.67 9.29
C ARG A 229 10.34 -7.86 8.83
N SER A 230 10.90 -8.71 7.98
CA SER A 230 10.26 -9.97 7.57
C SER A 230 11.14 -11.16 7.93
N GLY A 231 10.60 -12.12 8.68
CA GLY A 231 11.30 -13.37 9.00
C GLY A 231 11.40 -14.32 7.80
N GLY A 232 10.41 -14.27 6.90
CA GLY A 232 10.43 -14.92 5.59
C GLY A 232 10.83 -13.95 4.47
N GLY A 233 10.29 -14.18 3.27
CA GLY A 233 10.49 -13.30 2.13
C GLY A 233 9.63 -12.03 2.16
N LEU A 234 10.10 -10.99 1.48
CA LEU A 234 9.37 -9.74 1.29
C LEU A 234 9.08 -9.53 -0.19
N THR A 235 7.81 -9.32 -0.55
CA THR A 235 7.39 -9.07 -1.93
C THR A 235 6.67 -7.74 -2.05
N VAL A 236 7.12 -6.90 -2.98
CA VAL A 236 6.44 -5.68 -3.40
C VAL A 236 6.17 -5.79 -4.90
N SER A 237 4.95 -6.19 -5.26
CA SER A 237 4.56 -6.38 -6.66
C SER A 237 3.91 -5.15 -7.28
N ASP A 238 3.37 -4.25 -6.45
CA ASP A 238 2.70 -3.01 -6.84
C ASP A 238 2.65 -2.03 -5.63
N GLY A 239 2.24 -0.79 -5.86
CA GLY A 239 2.08 0.24 -4.82
C GLY A 239 3.34 1.07 -4.53
N THR A 240 3.27 1.89 -3.48
CA THR A 240 4.35 2.76 -3.00
C THR A 240 4.74 2.38 -1.58
N VAL A 241 6.02 2.09 -1.34
CA VAL A 241 6.55 1.72 -0.02
C VAL A 241 7.61 2.72 0.40
N THR A 242 7.47 3.30 1.59
CA THR A 242 8.52 4.04 2.28
C THR A 242 8.84 3.31 3.57
N ALA A 243 10.05 2.78 3.69
CA ALA A 243 10.50 2.02 4.84
C ALA A 243 11.74 2.68 5.44
N LYS A 244 11.62 3.22 6.65
CA LYS A 244 12.69 3.97 7.31
C LYS A 244 13.08 3.28 8.59
N GLY A 245 14.35 2.91 8.73
CA GLY A 245 14.90 2.47 9.98
C GLY A 245 15.04 3.61 10.97
N GLY A 246 14.84 3.31 12.25
CA GLY A 246 15.09 4.25 13.34
C GLY A 246 16.57 4.36 13.68
N ASN A 247 16.94 5.40 14.40
CA ASN A 247 18.32 5.64 14.79
C ASN A 247 18.72 4.84 16.04
N GLY A 248 19.99 4.47 16.14
CA GLY A 248 20.63 4.03 17.38
C GLY A 248 21.39 5.21 17.99
N ASP A 249 20.80 5.88 18.98
CA ASP A 249 21.27 7.18 19.47
C ASP A 249 22.55 7.11 20.33
N SER A 250 22.98 5.90 20.74
CA SER A 250 24.21 5.70 21.52
C SER A 250 25.47 5.60 20.65
N LYS A 251 26.63 5.87 21.25
CA LYS A 251 27.95 5.69 20.59
C LYS A 251 28.19 4.26 20.10
N ASP A 252 27.59 3.27 20.77
CA ASP A 252 27.70 1.86 20.43
C ASP A 252 26.45 1.36 19.66
N GLY A 253 25.55 2.28 19.32
CA GLY A 253 24.23 2.01 18.77
C GLY A 253 24.28 1.58 17.31
N TYR A 254 23.28 0.80 16.92
CA TYR A 254 23.07 0.36 15.55
C TYR A 254 21.83 1.04 14.99
N GLY A 255 21.93 1.60 13.79
CA GLY A 255 20.76 2.04 13.05
C GLY A 255 19.90 0.85 12.65
N GLY A 256 18.58 1.02 12.66
CA GLY A 256 17.65 0.06 12.10
C GLY A 256 17.71 0.07 10.59
N ASP A 257 17.42 -1.06 9.94
CA ASP A 257 17.36 -1.12 8.48
C ASP A 257 16.05 -0.51 7.97
N GLY A 258 16.05 0.01 6.74
CA GLY A 258 14.82 0.37 6.05
C GLY A 258 13.98 -0.89 5.83
N ILE A 259 14.53 -1.86 5.09
CA ILE A 259 13.94 -3.18 4.86
C ILE A 259 14.94 -4.26 5.26
N ARG A 260 14.51 -5.21 6.09
CA ARG A 260 15.25 -6.44 6.41
C ARG A 260 14.39 -7.67 6.19
N SER A 261 14.94 -8.67 5.50
CA SER A 261 14.28 -9.95 5.25
C SER A 261 15.18 -11.14 5.55
N GLY A 262 14.61 -12.16 6.20
CA GLY A 262 15.21 -13.47 6.39
C GLY A 262 15.27 -14.32 5.13
N GLY A 263 14.41 -14.02 4.14
CA GLY A 263 14.35 -14.69 2.85
C GLY A 263 14.55 -13.72 1.68
N VAL A 264 14.03 -14.12 0.51
CA VAL A 264 14.14 -13.34 -0.72
C VAL A 264 13.36 -12.03 -0.60
N VAL A 265 14.01 -10.92 -0.99
CA VAL A 265 13.33 -9.64 -1.26
C VAL A 265 13.05 -9.55 -2.75
N THR A 266 11.78 -9.46 -3.14
CA THR A 266 11.35 -9.32 -4.53
C THR A 266 10.65 -7.98 -4.71
N ILE A 267 11.17 -7.14 -5.60
CA ILE A 267 10.55 -5.87 -5.98
C ILE A 267 10.32 -5.86 -7.49
N SER A 268 9.05 -5.79 -7.88
CA SER A 268 8.62 -5.62 -9.26
C SER A 268 7.62 -4.47 -9.42
N GLY A 269 7.17 -3.87 -8.31
CA GLY A 269 6.15 -2.82 -8.25
C GLY A 269 6.69 -1.40 -8.34
N ASN A 270 5.79 -0.41 -8.28
CA ASN A 270 6.07 1.00 -8.62
C ASN A 270 7.23 1.64 -7.84
N THR A 271 7.02 2.02 -6.57
CA THR A 271 8.03 2.83 -5.86
C THR A 271 8.39 2.20 -4.53
N VAL A 272 9.69 2.02 -4.26
CA VAL A 272 10.20 1.59 -2.96
C VAL A 272 11.30 2.55 -2.52
N ASN A 273 11.13 3.21 -1.39
CA ASN A 273 12.14 4.05 -0.75
C ASN A 273 12.49 3.47 0.61
N ALA A 274 13.62 2.77 0.67
CA ALA A 274 14.13 2.13 1.86
C ALA A 274 15.37 2.88 2.37
N ALA A 275 15.34 3.35 3.61
CA ALA A 275 16.43 4.08 4.21
C ALA A 275 16.78 3.49 5.58
N GLY A 276 18.04 3.13 5.77
CA GLY A 276 18.58 2.76 7.07
C GLY A 276 18.69 3.98 7.98
N GLY A 277 18.47 3.76 9.27
CA GLY A 277 18.70 4.75 10.31
C GLY A 277 20.19 4.89 10.62
N SER A 278 20.56 6.01 11.24
CA SER A 278 21.94 6.23 11.69
C SER A 278 22.22 5.44 12.97
N GLY A 279 23.47 5.02 13.18
CA GLY A 279 23.90 4.41 14.44
C GLY A 279 25.30 4.86 14.82
N GLY A 280 25.58 5.05 16.12
CA GLY A 280 26.92 5.47 16.56
C GLY A 280 28.02 4.49 16.10
N LYS A 281 27.74 3.18 16.15
CA LYS A 281 28.68 2.15 15.72
C LYS A 281 28.47 1.74 14.26
N VAL A 282 27.25 1.35 13.89
CA VAL A 282 26.93 0.90 12.53
C VAL A 282 25.63 1.53 12.07
N GLY A 283 25.60 2.13 10.89
CA GLY A 283 24.36 2.57 10.28
C GLY A 283 23.54 1.40 9.72
N GLY A 284 22.22 1.54 9.71
CA GLY A 284 21.31 0.53 9.17
C GLY A 284 21.42 0.41 7.65
N TYR A 285 21.04 -0.74 7.10
CA TYR A 285 20.98 -0.94 5.66
C TYR A 285 19.74 -0.28 5.05
N GLY A 286 19.81 0.15 3.79
CA GLY A 286 18.60 0.49 3.04
C GLY A 286 17.72 -0.75 2.86
N ILE A 287 18.26 -1.75 2.16
CA ILE A 287 17.65 -3.07 1.97
C ILE A 287 18.66 -4.16 2.34
N CYS A 288 18.27 -5.07 3.23
CA CYS A 288 19.07 -6.22 3.65
C CYS A 288 18.28 -7.52 3.47
N SER A 289 18.89 -8.50 2.80
CA SER A 289 18.37 -9.87 2.73
C SER A 289 19.46 -10.87 3.09
N PHE A 290 19.10 -11.87 3.88
CA PHE A 290 19.97 -13.01 4.18
C PHE A 290 19.93 -14.10 3.10
N ASP A 291 19.15 -13.91 2.04
CA ASP A 291 19.10 -14.77 0.84
C ASP A 291 19.49 -13.95 -0.41
N ARG A 292 18.50 -13.60 -1.25
CA ARG A 292 18.66 -12.81 -2.47
C ARG A 292 17.81 -11.54 -2.44
N VAL A 293 18.33 -10.46 -3.03
CA VAL A 293 17.53 -9.30 -3.46
C VAL A 293 17.31 -9.38 -4.96
N ALA A 294 16.06 -9.44 -5.41
CA ALA A 294 15.66 -9.44 -6.81
C ALA A 294 14.82 -8.19 -7.12
N ILE A 295 15.31 -7.34 -8.02
CA ILE A 295 14.62 -6.13 -8.47
C ILE A 295 14.49 -6.19 -9.99
N SER A 296 13.25 -6.16 -10.48
CA SER A 296 12.95 -6.34 -11.91
C SER A 296 12.19 -5.16 -12.55
N GLY A 297 11.74 -4.22 -11.74
CA GLY A 297 10.96 -3.06 -12.20
C GLY A 297 10.76 -2.02 -11.11
N GLY A 298 10.16 -0.89 -11.50
CA GLY A 298 9.87 0.22 -10.61
C GLY A 298 11.04 1.15 -10.32
N THR A 299 10.78 2.15 -9.47
CA THR A 299 11.74 3.09 -8.92
C THR A 299 12.09 2.67 -7.49
N VAL A 300 13.33 2.24 -7.30
CA VAL A 300 13.84 1.81 -5.98
C VAL A 300 14.92 2.78 -5.52
N THR A 301 14.76 3.31 -4.31
CA THR A 301 15.80 4.03 -3.58
C THR A 301 16.18 3.24 -2.35
N ALA A 302 17.47 2.94 -2.19
CA ALA A 302 17.98 2.16 -1.08
C ALA A 302 19.20 2.87 -0.47
N ASN A 303 19.00 3.54 0.66
CA ASN A 303 20.02 4.35 1.30
C ASN A 303 20.47 3.71 2.62
N GLY A 304 21.76 3.43 2.74
CA GLY A 304 22.37 3.06 4.01
C GLY A 304 22.43 4.25 4.96
N GLY A 305 22.28 3.99 6.24
CA GLY A 305 22.42 4.98 7.31
C GLY A 305 23.88 5.21 7.70
N ASP A 306 24.15 6.33 8.36
CA ASP A 306 25.51 6.70 8.76
C ASP A 306 25.93 6.06 10.09
N GLY A 307 27.23 5.89 10.30
CA GLY A 307 27.79 5.47 11.59
C GLY A 307 29.31 5.38 11.57
N SER A 308 29.95 4.86 12.64
CA SER A 308 31.39 4.57 12.60
C SER A 308 31.74 3.55 11.49
N SER A 309 30.80 2.65 11.20
CA SER A 309 30.71 1.88 9.97
C SER A 309 29.40 2.23 9.29
N GLY A 310 29.44 2.85 8.12
CA GLY A 310 28.23 3.16 7.38
C GLY A 310 27.47 1.89 6.97
N GLY A 311 26.16 2.00 6.86
CA GLY A 311 25.30 0.94 6.33
C GLY A 311 25.39 0.86 4.81
N ASP A 312 25.19 -0.33 4.26
CA ASP A 312 25.07 -0.52 2.82
C ASP A 312 23.70 -0.04 2.30
N GLY A 313 23.64 0.45 1.05
CA GLY A 313 22.39 0.74 0.37
C GLY A 313 21.56 -0.54 0.20
N ILE A 314 22.12 -1.52 -0.51
CA ILE A 314 21.57 -2.89 -0.62
C ILE A 314 22.64 -3.89 -0.19
N ARG A 315 22.28 -4.85 0.66
CA ARG A 315 23.15 -5.94 1.10
C ARG A 315 22.49 -7.30 0.94
N SER A 316 23.16 -8.21 0.23
CA SER A 316 22.67 -9.59 0.06
C SER A 316 23.77 -10.58 -0.34
N GLY A 317 23.46 -11.87 -0.25
CA GLY A 317 24.30 -12.93 -0.82
C GLY A 317 24.31 -12.87 -2.35
N ASP A 318 23.17 -12.58 -2.95
CA ASP A 318 23.02 -12.34 -4.39
C ASP A 318 22.13 -11.11 -4.62
N ILE A 319 22.54 -10.24 -5.53
CA ILE A 319 21.75 -9.10 -5.99
C ILE A 319 21.43 -9.32 -7.47
N ASP A 320 20.17 -9.60 -7.77
CA ASP A 320 19.68 -9.85 -9.12
C ASP A 320 18.88 -8.64 -9.62
N LEU A 321 19.46 -7.90 -10.56
CA LEU A 321 18.90 -6.69 -11.16
C LEU A 321 18.60 -6.98 -12.63
N SER A 322 17.34 -6.79 -13.03
CA SER A 322 16.88 -7.09 -14.39
C SER A 322 15.72 -6.20 -14.82
N GLY A 323 15.25 -6.34 -16.07
CA GLY A 323 14.07 -5.62 -16.55
C GLY A 323 14.26 -4.10 -16.61
N SER A 324 13.16 -3.35 -16.64
CA SER A 324 13.15 -1.88 -16.83
C SER A 324 13.07 -1.12 -15.51
N LEU A 325 14.04 -1.34 -14.62
CA LEU A 325 14.08 -0.72 -13.28
C LEU A 325 14.81 0.63 -13.27
N GLU A 326 14.46 1.51 -12.33
CA GLU A 326 15.27 2.66 -11.92
C GLU A 326 15.70 2.50 -10.46
N LEU A 327 16.96 2.10 -10.25
CA LEU A 327 17.53 1.90 -8.92
C LEU A 327 18.53 3.01 -8.58
N THR A 328 18.37 3.60 -7.41
CA THR A 328 19.37 4.43 -6.75
C THR A 328 19.75 3.80 -5.42
N ALA A 329 20.98 3.30 -5.31
CA ALA A 329 21.53 2.79 -4.07
C ALA A 329 22.63 3.72 -3.56
N LYS A 330 22.57 4.10 -2.29
CA LYS A 330 23.56 4.97 -1.65
C LYS A 330 24.11 4.32 -0.40
N ALA A 331 25.43 4.30 -0.28
CA ALA A 331 26.12 3.92 0.94
C ALA A 331 25.96 4.97 2.05
N GLY A 332 25.86 4.49 3.28
CA GLY A 332 26.08 5.31 4.46
C GLY A 332 27.57 5.58 4.70
N SER A 333 27.88 6.74 5.26
CA SER A 333 29.26 7.13 5.55
C SER A 333 29.78 6.47 6.85
N PRO A 334 31.11 6.26 6.98
CA PRO A 334 32.15 6.50 5.97
C PRO A 334 32.50 5.25 5.13
N ASN A 335 31.94 4.08 5.45
CA ASN A 335 32.45 2.78 4.95
C ASN A 335 31.37 1.89 4.30
N GLY A 336 30.13 2.36 4.19
CA GLY A 336 29.06 1.59 3.56
C GLY A 336 29.35 1.33 2.08
N LYS A 337 28.66 0.34 1.52
CA LYS A 337 28.63 0.03 0.09
C LYS A 337 27.32 0.42 -0.54
N ALA A 338 27.28 0.80 -1.80
CA ALA A 338 26.00 1.06 -2.45
C ALA A 338 25.27 -0.26 -2.72
N LEU A 339 25.97 -1.21 -3.33
CA LEU A 339 25.49 -2.55 -3.66
C LEU A 339 26.47 -3.60 -3.15
N SER A 340 26.20 -4.14 -1.95
CA SER A 340 27.03 -5.11 -1.24
C SER A 340 26.61 -6.54 -1.55
N GLN A 341 27.24 -7.15 -2.55
CA GLN A 341 27.03 -8.55 -2.90
C GLN A 341 28.13 -9.43 -2.30
N ARG A 342 27.74 -10.36 -1.42
CA ARG A 342 28.68 -11.23 -0.67
C ARG A 342 29.78 -10.42 0.06
N GLY A 343 29.43 -9.21 0.49
CA GLY A 343 30.33 -8.29 1.20
C GLY A 343 31.24 -7.43 0.32
N ASN A 344 31.21 -7.62 -1.01
CA ASN A 344 31.96 -6.82 -1.97
C ASN A 344 31.05 -5.83 -2.69
N GLU A 345 31.60 -4.72 -3.17
CA GLU A 345 30.85 -3.81 -4.04
C GLU A 345 30.58 -4.52 -5.37
N LEU A 346 29.32 -4.50 -5.82
CA LEU A 346 28.92 -5.08 -7.09
C LEU A 346 29.48 -4.24 -8.24
N ASP A 347 30.12 -4.89 -9.20
CA ASP A 347 30.49 -4.24 -10.46
C ASP A 347 29.25 -4.03 -11.32
N LEU A 348 28.99 -2.78 -11.72
CA LEU A 348 27.81 -2.44 -12.52
C LEU A 348 27.92 -2.97 -13.95
N ASP A 349 29.12 -3.32 -14.43
CA ASP A 349 29.28 -3.95 -15.74
C ASP A 349 28.79 -5.41 -15.75
N ASP A 350 28.84 -6.11 -14.62
CA ASP A 350 28.40 -7.52 -14.49
C ASP A 350 26.88 -7.70 -14.64
N ILE A 351 26.11 -6.62 -14.46
CA ILE A 351 24.64 -6.64 -14.56
C ILE A 351 24.12 -6.07 -15.88
N LYS A 352 24.98 -5.45 -16.68
CA LYS A 352 24.57 -4.66 -17.85
C LYS A 352 23.74 -5.46 -18.86
N ASP A 353 24.14 -6.71 -19.10
CA ASP A 353 23.47 -7.61 -20.06
C ASP A 353 22.13 -8.16 -19.55
N LYS A 354 21.81 -7.97 -18.25
CA LYS A 354 20.55 -8.39 -17.64
C LYS A 354 19.49 -7.29 -17.63
N LEU A 355 19.91 -6.04 -17.80
CA LEU A 355 19.04 -4.87 -17.74
C LEU A 355 18.23 -4.73 -19.03
N GLY A 356 16.94 -4.43 -18.88
CA GLY A 356 16.04 -4.19 -19.99
C GLY A 356 16.10 -2.74 -20.50
N PRO A 357 15.49 -2.48 -21.67
CA PRO A 357 15.24 -1.13 -22.19
C PRO A 357 14.81 -0.09 -21.14
N GLY A 358 15.50 1.05 -21.12
CA GLY A 358 15.19 2.17 -20.23
C GLY A 358 15.61 1.98 -18.77
N ALA A 359 16.25 0.87 -18.42
CA ALA A 359 16.75 0.64 -17.07
C ALA A 359 17.88 1.60 -16.71
N LYS A 360 17.97 1.95 -15.44
CA LYS A 360 19.01 2.81 -14.87
C LYS A 360 19.37 2.34 -13.46
N VAL A 361 20.64 2.07 -13.22
CA VAL A 361 21.17 1.75 -11.90
C VAL A 361 22.22 2.79 -11.54
N THR A 362 22.03 3.45 -10.41
CA THR A 362 22.94 4.46 -9.86
C THR A 362 23.42 3.99 -8.50
N ALA A 363 24.73 3.90 -8.32
CA ALA A 363 25.39 3.50 -7.09
C ALA A 363 26.26 4.65 -6.60
N THR A 364 26.00 5.15 -5.39
CA THR A 364 26.77 6.23 -4.77
C THR A 364 27.49 5.69 -3.54
N ASP A 365 28.82 5.76 -3.55
CA ASP A 365 29.65 5.27 -2.47
C ASP A 365 29.62 6.18 -1.23
N ALA A 366 30.31 5.76 -0.17
CA ALA A 366 30.32 6.46 1.11
C ALA A 366 31.04 7.82 1.09
N ASN A 367 31.86 8.09 0.06
CA ASN A 367 32.53 9.37 -0.18
C ASN A 367 31.69 10.32 -1.07
N GLY A 368 30.59 9.82 -1.63
CA GLY A 368 29.72 10.55 -2.54
C GLY A 368 30.10 10.42 -4.02
N GLU A 369 31.02 9.51 -4.38
CA GLU A 369 31.31 9.21 -5.77
C GLU A 369 30.20 8.33 -6.36
N THR A 370 29.73 8.69 -7.56
CA THR A 370 28.62 8.01 -8.21
C THR A 370 29.07 7.26 -9.46
N LYS A 371 28.65 5.99 -9.56
CA LYS A 371 28.71 5.18 -10.78
C LYS A 371 27.30 4.91 -11.28
N GLN A 372 27.17 4.81 -12.60
CA GLN A 372 25.87 4.58 -13.23
C GLN A 372 26.02 3.66 -14.43
N VAL A 373 25.08 2.73 -14.57
CA VAL A 373 24.82 2.00 -15.82
C VAL A 373 23.39 2.28 -16.26
N SER A 374 23.18 2.45 -17.56
CA SER A 374 21.85 2.69 -18.12
C SER A 374 21.71 2.05 -19.49
N ILE A 375 20.54 1.49 -19.75
CA ILE A 375 20.17 0.93 -21.05
C ILE A 375 19.25 1.95 -21.73
N PRO A 376 19.66 2.52 -22.88
CA PRO A 376 18.79 3.42 -23.62
C PRO A 376 17.45 2.75 -23.91
N ARG A 377 16.37 3.52 -23.87
CA ARG A 377 15.13 3.06 -24.49
C ARG A 377 15.40 2.92 -25.99
N PRO A 378 14.98 1.83 -26.64
CA PRO A 378 14.96 1.75 -28.09
C PRO A 378 14.38 3.04 -28.61
N VAL A 379 15.19 3.77 -29.36
CA VAL A 379 14.71 4.94 -30.08
C VAL A 379 13.70 4.37 -31.05
N GLU A 380 12.44 4.76 -30.92
CA GLU A 380 11.45 4.47 -31.95
C GLU A 380 12.07 4.95 -33.27
N PRO A 381 12.22 4.09 -34.30
CA PRO A 381 12.92 4.49 -35.51
C PRO A 381 12.29 5.77 -36.05
N GLU A 382 13.05 6.85 -36.13
CA GLU A 382 12.61 7.99 -36.93
C GLU A 382 12.52 7.49 -38.37
N GLU A 383 11.30 7.45 -38.91
CA GLU A 383 11.11 7.20 -40.34
C GLU A 383 11.95 8.22 -41.12
N PRO A 384 12.79 7.79 -42.09
CA PRO A 384 13.44 8.73 -42.98
C PRO A 384 12.37 9.40 -43.83
N SER A 385 12.05 10.65 -43.55
CA SER A 385 11.18 11.46 -44.40
C SER A 385 11.96 11.91 -45.65
N SER A 386 12.15 10.98 -46.59
CA SER A 386 12.38 11.31 -47.99
C SER A 386 11.06 11.25 -48.74
N SER A 387 10.83 12.27 -49.55
CA SER A 387 9.65 12.52 -50.37
C SER A 387 9.27 11.38 -51.33
N SER A 388 7.98 11.40 -51.68
CA SER A 388 7.30 10.86 -52.86
C SER A 388 6.85 9.40 -52.87
N ASP A 389 5.52 9.30 -53.04
CA ASP A 389 4.72 8.31 -53.75
C ASP A 389 4.56 6.89 -53.18
N GLY A 390 3.41 6.71 -52.51
CA GLY A 390 2.52 5.57 -52.73
C GLY A 390 2.74 4.31 -51.89
N GLY A 391 1.72 3.95 -51.10
CA GLY A 391 1.47 2.54 -50.73
C GLY A 391 1.53 2.19 -49.24
N SER A 392 0.41 2.41 -48.55
CA SER A 392 -0.20 1.60 -47.48
C SER A 392 0.62 0.57 -46.66
N ALA A 393 0.66 0.82 -45.33
CA ALA A 393 0.48 -0.06 -44.14
C ALA A 393 1.40 -1.31 -43.94
N THR A 394 1.96 -1.57 -42.74
CA THR A 394 1.25 -1.76 -41.45
C THR A 394 2.05 -1.43 -40.15
N PRO A 395 1.37 -1.15 -39.00
CA PRO A 395 1.92 -0.68 -37.72
C PRO A 395 1.92 -1.72 -36.55
N SER A 396 2.56 -1.37 -35.42
CA SER A 396 2.48 -1.99 -34.08
C SER A 396 1.04 -2.35 -33.72
N THR A 397 0.80 -3.50 -33.06
CA THR A 397 -0.57 -3.90 -32.64
C THR A 397 -1.23 -2.81 -31.78
N PRO A 398 -2.20 -2.06 -32.32
CA PRO A 398 -2.96 -1.05 -31.62
C PRO A 398 -4.19 -1.73 -31.00
N ALA A 399 -4.62 -1.26 -29.83
CA ALA A 399 -6.04 -1.43 -29.48
C ALA A 399 -6.83 -0.64 -30.54
N SER A 400 -7.77 -1.32 -31.20
CA SER A 400 -8.57 -0.77 -32.29
C SER A 400 -9.17 0.60 -31.92
N PRO A 401 -9.25 1.56 -32.85
CA PRO A 401 -10.06 2.76 -32.65
C PRO A 401 -11.49 2.31 -32.34
N LEU A 402 -11.95 2.56 -31.11
CA LEU A 402 -13.32 2.29 -30.69
C LEU A 402 -14.26 3.11 -31.60
N PRO A 403 -15.21 2.47 -32.30
CA PRO A 403 -16.10 3.16 -33.22
C PRO A 403 -16.81 4.32 -32.53
N GLY A 404 -16.63 5.54 -33.05
CA GLY A 404 -17.30 6.75 -32.54
C GLY A 404 -16.56 7.53 -31.46
N LEU A 405 -15.31 7.17 -31.14
CA LEU A 405 -14.32 8.05 -30.51
C LEU A 405 -13.38 8.61 -31.59
N THR A 406 -13.28 9.93 -31.71
CA THR A 406 -12.33 10.58 -32.62
C THR A 406 -11.55 11.67 -31.91
N VAL A 407 -10.32 11.93 -32.34
CA VAL A 407 -9.52 13.05 -31.86
C VAL A 407 -9.27 13.99 -33.03
N THR A 408 -9.52 15.28 -32.84
CA THR A 408 -9.26 16.32 -33.85
C THR A 408 -8.23 17.32 -33.38
N ASP A 409 -7.43 17.85 -34.30
CA ASP A 409 -6.54 18.98 -34.04
C ASP A 409 -7.30 20.33 -34.00
N LYS A 410 -6.57 21.44 -33.87
CA LYS A 410 -7.13 22.80 -33.84
C LYS A 410 -7.88 23.18 -35.13
N SER A 411 -7.54 22.57 -36.27
CA SER A 411 -8.22 22.81 -37.55
C SER A 411 -9.48 21.96 -37.74
N GLY A 412 -9.74 21.02 -36.82
CA GLY A 412 -10.84 20.06 -36.92
C GLY A 412 -10.47 18.81 -37.72
N ALA A 413 -9.22 18.66 -38.16
CA ALA A 413 -8.74 17.47 -38.84
C ALA A 413 -8.59 16.31 -37.86
N VAL A 414 -9.06 15.12 -38.24
CA VAL A 414 -8.90 13.90 -37.42
C VAL A 414 -7.42 13.53 -37.37
N ILE A 415 -6.93 13.29 -36.16
CA ILE A 415 -5.55 12.91 -35.87
C ILE A 415 -5.49 11.59 -35.11
N SER A 416 -4.39 10.87 -35.26
CA SER A 416 -4.14 9.63 -34.53
C SER A 416 -3.98 9.88 -33.03
N TYR A 417 -4.42 8.92 -32.24
CA TYR A 417 -4.25 8.87 -30.80
C TYR A 417 -3.88 7.44 -30.38
N THR A 418 -3.34 7.29 -29.19
CA THR A 418 -3.20 5.98 -28.54
C THR A 418 -4.24 5.84 -27.45
N SER A 419 -4.78 4.63 -27.27
CA SER A 419 -5.71 4.35 -26.18
C SER A 419 -5.30 3.11 -25.40
N THR A 420 -5.34 3.22 -24.08
CA THR A 420 -5.03 2.14 -23.15
C THR A 420 -6.14 2.02 -22.12
N GLN A 421 -6.67 0.81 -21.95
CA GLN A 421 -7.62 0.51 -20.89
C GLN A 421 -6.87 -0.04 -19.68
N SER A 422 -7.14 0.51 -18.48
CA SER A 422 -6.64 0.01 -17.21
C SER A 422 -7.80 -0.05 -16.22
N GLY A 423 -8.26 -1.26 -15.90
CA GLY A 423 -9.51 -1.47 -15.15
C GLY A 423 -10.71 -0.87 -15.88
N ASN A 424 -11.47 -0.04 -15.17
CA ASN A 424 -12.68 0.61 -15.67
C ASN A 424 -12.38 2.00 -16.29
N THR A 425 -11.11 2.30 -16.55
CA THR A 425 -10.67 3.59 -17.09
C THR A 425 -10.05 3.42 -18.48
N LEU A 426 -10.57 4.19 -19.46
CA LEU A 426 -9.99 4.32 -20.79
C LEU A 426 -9.16 5.60 -20.89
N THR A 427 -7.86 5.48 -21.12
CA THR A 427 -6.97 6.63 -21.32
C THR A 427 -6.70 6.83 -22.80
N VAL A 428 -6.95 8.04 -23.32
CA VAL A 428 -6.70 8.47 -24.70
C VAL A 428 -5.61 9.54 -24.70
N CYS A 429 -4.44 9.21 -25.29
CA CYS A 429 -3.26 10.07 -25.29
C CYS A 429 -2.96 10.63 -26.68
N VAL A 430 -2.57 11.91 -26.73
CA VAL A 430 -2.25 12.64 -27.96
C VAL A 430 -0.99 13.48 -27.75
N GLY A 431 0.01 13.29 -28.61
CA GLY A 431 1.27 14.07 -28.62
C GLY A 431 1.13 15.49 -29.17
N ARG A 432 0.08 16.23 -28.79
CA ARG A 432 -0.18 17.62 -29.21
C ARG A 432 -0.41 18.50 -28.00
N PHE A 433 -0.11 19.80 -28.15
CA PHE A 433 -0.42 20.82 -27.14
C PHE A 433 -1.88 21.28 -27.17
N THR A 434 -2.60 21.00 -28.26
CA THR A 434 -4.01 21.35 -28.44
C THR A 434 -4.67 20.25 -29.27
N ALA A 435 -5.73 19.65 -28.74
CA ALA A 435 -6.50 18.61 -29.39
C ALA A 435 -7.90 18.54 -28.77
N SER A 436 -8.84 17.95 -29.49
CA SER A 436 -10.20 17.72 -29.00
C SER A 436 -10.56 16.25 -29.09
N LEU A 437 -10.98 15.66 -27.98
CA LEU A 437 -11.62 14.36 -27.97
C LEU A 437 -13.11 14.54 -28.28
N ARG A 438 -13.60 13.74 -29.22
CA ARG A 438 -14.99 13.71 -29.66
C ARG A 438 -15.56 12.33 -29.43
N ALA A 439 -16.64 12.26 -28.66
CA ALA A 439 -17.31 11.01 -28.35
C ALA A 439 -18.79 11.10 -28.72
N SER A 440 -19.24 10.20 -29.59
CA SER A 440 -20.66 10.01 -29.87
C SER A 440 -21.37 9.32 -28.70
N LEU A 441 -22.66 9.58 -28.53
CA LEU A 441 -23.47 8.92 -27.49
C LEU A 441 -23.48 7.39 -27.63
N SER A 442 -23.48 6.87 -28.87
CA SER A 442 -23.34 5.43 -29.15
C SER A 442 -22.02 4.86 -28.64
N ALA A 443 -20.92 5.58 -28.81
CA ALA A 443 -19.61 5.16 -28.32
C ALA A 443 -19.58 5.15 -26.79
N LEU A 444 -20.13 6.16 -26.13
CA LEU A 444 -20.21 6.21 -24.67
C LEU A 444 -21.05 5.05 -24.10
N ARG A 445 -22.19 4.70 -24.74
CA ARG A 445 -23.00 3.54 -24.35
C ARG A 445 -22.25 2.22 -24.51
N GLN A 446 -21.47 2.09 -25.58
CA GLN A 446 -20.65 0.91 -25.82
C GLN A 446 -19.55 0.79 -24.75
N LEU A 447 -18.85 1.87 -24.44
CA LEU A 447 -17.82 1.90 -23.40
C LEU A 447 -18.38 1.47 -22.04
N ARG A 448 -19.58 1.98 -21.67
CA ARG A 448 -20.27 1.56 -20.45
C ARG A 448 -20.60 0.06 -20.47
N ALA A 449 -21.08 -0.46 -21.59
CA ALA A 449 -21.38 -1.89 -21.74
C ALA A 449 -20.12 -2.78 -21.65
N GLU A 450 -18.97 -2.24 -22.03
CA GLU A 450 -17.64 -2.86 -21.89
C GLU A 450 -17.02 -2.68 -20.49
N GLY A 451 -17.75 -2.06 -19.55
CA GLY A 451 -17.31 -1.86 -18.17
C GLY A 451 -16.40 -0.65 -17.95
N ILE A 452 -16.32 0.28 -18.91
CA ILE A 452 -15.61 1.54 -18.76
C ILE A 452 -16.51 2.55 -18.04
N GLU A 453 -16.02 3.06 -16.92
CA GLU A 453 -16.70 4.06 -16.10
C GLU A 453 -16.15 5.47 -16.34
N THR A 454 -14.86 5.60 -16.68
CA THR A 454 -14.22 6.90 -16.91
C THR A 454 -13.35 6.93 -18.16
N ILE A 455 -13.28 8.11 -18.78
CA ILE A 455 -12.40 8.39 -19.91
C ILE A 455 -11.42 9.49 -19.51
N THR A 456 -10.13 9.22 -19.65
CA THR A 456 -9.07 10.22 -19.45
C THR A 456 -8.52 10.66 -20.78
N PHE A 457 -8.66 11.94 -21.12
CA PHE A 457 -8.03 12.52 -22.30
C PHE A 457 -6.76 13.26 -21.89
N GLN A 458 -5.64 12.95 -22.55
CA GLN A 458 -4.33 13.50 -22.22
C GLN A 458 -3.64 14.09 -23.45
N THR A 459 -3.34 15.39 -23.35
CA THR A 459 -2.41 16.11 -24.22
C THR A 459 -1.09 16.34 -23.48
N ILE A 460 -0.07 16.88 -24.16
CA ILE A 460 1.28 17.05 -23.57
C ILE A 460 1.25 17.84 -22.24
N LEU A 461 0.34 18.82 -22.11
CA LEU A 461 0.31 19.75 -20.98
C LEU A 461 -1.01 19.71 -20.18
N CYS A 462 -1.96 18.85 -20.54
CA CYS A 462 -3.26 18.83 -19.89
C CYS A 462 -3.85 17.41 -19.87
N SER A 463 -4.45 17.04 -18.75
CA SER A 463 -5.11 15.75 -18.55
C SER A 463 -6.45 16.01 -17.89
N THR A 464 -7.53 15.54 -18.51
CA THR A 464 -8.89 15.68 -17.97
C THR A 464 -9.56 14.32 -17.96
N THR A 465 -10.16 13.96 -16.84
CA THR A 465 -10.92 12.71 -16.66
C THR A 465 -12.40 13.03 -16.54
N LEU A 466 -13.23 12.29 -17.28
CA LEU A 466 -14.67 12.47 -17.35
C LEU A 466 -15.37 11.13 -17.05
N SER A 467 -16.49 11.19 -16.33
CA SER A 467 -17.36 10.03 -16.12
C SER A 467 -18.20 9.75 -17.38
N VAL A 468 -18.25 8.48 -17.79
CA VAL A 468 -19.08 8.04 -18.91
C VAL A 468 -20.56 8.25 -18.61
N ASP A 469 -20.99 7.99 -17.37
CA ASP A 469 -22.38 8.13 -16.95
C ASP A 469 -22.82 9.60 -16.90
N GLU A 470 -21.93 10.50 -16.49
CA GLU A 470 -22.21 11.94 -16.54
C GLU A 470 -22.31 12.45 -17.98
N LEU A 471 -21.39 12.01 -18.87
CA LEU A 471 -21.45 12.37 -20.28
C LEU A 471 -22.73 11.87 -20.97
N LEU A 472 -23.18 10.66 -20.62
CA LEU A 472 -24.44 10.09 -21.12
C LEU A 472 -25.68 10.84 -20.59
N ALA A 473 -25.62 11.38 -19.37
CA ALA A 473 -26.72 12.14 -18.76
C ALA A 473 -26.85 13.56 -19.31
N MET A 474 -25.77 14.12 -19.87
CA MET A 474 -25.73 15.49 -20.38
C MET A 474 -26.15 15.64 -21.86
N GLY A 475 -26.19 14.56 -22.65
CA GLY A 475 -26.41 14.62 -24.11
C GLY A 475 -27.84 14.35 -24.58
N GLY A 476 -28.26 15.02 -25.66
CA GLY A 476 -29.47 14.69 -26.44
C GLY A 476 -29.30 13.44 -27.33
N GLU A 477 -30.39 12.98 -27.98
CA GLU A 477 -30.45 11.68 -28.69
C GLU A 477 -29.38 11.51 -29.80
N ASP A 478 -28.85 12.62 -30.34
CA ASP A 478 -27.78 12.67 -31.37
C ASP A 478 -26.60 13.60 -30.99
N ALA A 479 -26.41 13.91 -29.70
CA ALA A 479 -25.40 14.85 -29.25
C ALA A 479 -23.97 14.27 -29.23
N GLU A 480 -22.99 15.07 -29.66
CA GLU A 480 -21.56 14.76 -29.53
C GLU A 480 -20.97 15.48 -28.30
N ALA A 481 -20.23 14.74 -27.48
CA ALA A 481 -19.41 15.31 -26.42
C ALA A 481 -18.02 15.65 -26.95
N VAL A 482 -17.62 16.92 -26.84
CA VAL A 482 -16.33 17.43 -27.31
C VAL A 482 -15.54 18.02 -26.15
N LEU A 483 -14.49 17.32 -25.73
CA LEU A 483 -13.53 17.80 -24.75
C LEU A 483 -12.31 18.39 -25.47
N THR A 484 -12.10 19.69 -25.36
CA THR A 484 -10.98 20.39 -26.00
C THR A 484 -9.93 20.77 -24.97
N HIS A 485 -8.67 20.42 -25.23
CA HIS A 485 -7.51 20.92 -24.50
C HIS A 485 -6.81 22.02 -25.31
N ARG A 486 -6.44 23.13 -24.66
CA ARG A 486 -5.66 24.24 -25.22
C ARG A 486 -4.53 24.57 -24.26
N LEU A 487 -3.32 24.07 -24.53
CA LEU A 487 -2.19 24.14 -23.60
C LEU A 487 -2.57 23.46 -22.28
N THR A 488 -2.67 24.22 -21.19
CA THR A 488 -3.05 23.74 -19.86
C THR A 488 -4.56 23.83 -19.59
N ASP A 489 -5.31 24.52 -20.44
CA ASP A 489 -6.75 24.74 -20.25
C ASP A 489 -7.58 23.62 -20.89
N SER A 490 -8.71 23.28 -20.28
CA SER A 490 -9.69 22.34 -20.83
C SER A 490 -11.10 22.92 -20.87
N SER A 491 -11.87 22.53 -21.89
CA SER A 491 -13.28 22.92 -22.03
C SER A 491 -14.09 21.76 -22.60
N LEU A 492 -15.18 21.40 -21.92
CA LEU A 492 -16.13 20.40 -22.39
C LEU A 492 -17.35 21.09 -23.00
N THR A 493 -17.77 20.64 -24.18
CA THR A 493 -19.03 21.02 -24.81
C THR A 493 -19.82 19.75 -25.09
N VAL A 494 -21.07 19.71 -24.66
CA VAL A 494 -22.00 18.61 -24.97
C VAL A 494 -23.12 19.22 -25.81
N GLY A 495 -23.34 18.67 -27.00
CA GLY A 495 -24.28 19.19 -28.01
C GLY A 495 -25.75 18.97 -27.71
#